data_AF-A0A7J4V0H4-F1
#
_entry.id   AF-A0A7J4V0H4-F1
#
_cell.length_a   1.000
_cell.length_b   1.000
_cell.length_c   1.000
_cell.angle_alpha   90.00
_cell.angle_beta   90.00
_cell.angle_gamma   90.00
#
_symmetry.space_group_name_H-M   'P 1'
#
loop_
_entity.id
_entity.type
_entity.pdbx_description
1 polymer ?
#
loop_
_entity_poly.entity_id
_entity_poly.type
_entity_poly.pdbx_seq_one_letter_code
_entity_poly.pdbx_strand_id
1 'polypeptide(L)'
;MVTCAKCGVENPDEANTCRMCGNTLGTGMRHCVSCGRSIDWNVNVCPYCGHDFRIVLQDVAKMTMSTGIKVLLYIVSILIPIAGIIIGVVFLLRDDPEEKRVGKICIILGIVMTLLTVGLSLLFVMVLGFGTPGDNMTPTTTLSDIAITDGYRFNFVSINSNVAWSDVSIVVTDAQNSVS
;
A
#
# COMPACT_ATOMS: atom_id res chain seq x y z
N MET A 1 0.07 63.47 -13.76
CA MET A 1 -0.40 62.41 -14.68
C MET A 1 0.72 61.40 -14.94
N VAL A 2 0.43 60.09 -14.92
CA VAL A 2 1.39 59.00 -15.20
C VAL A 2 1.17 58.43 -16.60
N THR A 3 2.24 58.30 -17.38
CA THR A 3 2.17 57.78 -18.75
C THR A 3 2.42 56.28 -18.77
N CYS A 4 1.57 55.52 -19.47
CA CYS A 4 1.73 54.09 -19.60
C CYS A 4 2.94 53.73 -20.48
N ALA A 5 3.96 53.08 -19.91
CA ALA A 5 5.13 52.61 -20.65
C ALA A 5 4.81 51.61 -21.80
N LYS A 6 3.63 50.97 -21.77
CA LYS A 6 3.21 49.99 -22.78
C LYS A 6 2.44 50.58 -23.96
N CYS A 7 1.56 51.55 -23.70
CA CYS A 7 0.65 52.09 -24.73
C CYS A 7 0.69 53.61 -24.89
N GLY A 8 1.50 54.31 -24.09
CA GLY A 8 1.69 55.76 -24.18
C GLY A 8 0.52 56.62 -23.68
N VAL A 9 -0.60 56.03 -23.24
CA VAL A 9 -1.74 56.81 -22.76
C VAL A 9 -1.47 57.40 -21.37
N GLU A 10 -1.90 58.63 -21.16
CA GLU A 10 -1.86 59.31 -19.86
C GLU A 10 -2.99 58.83 -18.93
N ASN A 11 -2.61 58.53 -17.70
CA ASN A 11 -3.50 58.10 -16.64
C ASN A 11 -3.34 59.01 -15.41
N PRO A 12 -4.36 59.13 -14.55
CA PRO A 12 -4.23 59.91 -13.31
C PRO A 12 -3.14 59.30 -12.43
N ASP A 13 -2.48 60.10 -11.60
CA ASP A 13 -1.31 59.69 -10.80
C ASP A 13 -1.59 58.55 -9.81
N GLU A 14 -2.86 58.38 -9.46
CA GLU A 14 -3.37 57.35 -8.55
C GLU A 14 -3.82 56.06 -9.28
N ALA A 15 -3.73 56.01 -10.61
CA ALA A 15 -4.13 54.82 -11.37
C ALA A 15 -3.09 53.70 -11.24
N ASN A 16 -3.45 52.62 -10.54
CA ASN A 16 -2.63 51.40 -10.45
C ASN A 16 -2.61 50.59 -11.76
N THR A 17 -3.60 50.80 -12.62
CA THR A 17 -3.77 50.08 -13.89
C THR A 17 -4.09 51.04 -15.02
N CYS A 18 -3.55 50.75 -16.19
CA CYS A 18 -3.78 51.53 -17.39
C CYS A 18 -5.20 51.34 -17.89
N ARG A 19 -5.95 52.44 -18.05
CA ARG A 19 -7.34 52.40 -18.52
C ARG A 19 -7.52 51.83 -19.93
N MET A 20 -6.47 51.84 -20.75
CA MET A 20 -6.54 51.40 -22.15
C MET A 20 -6.02 49.98 -22.37
N CYS A 21 -4.89 49.61 -21.77
CA CYS A 21 -4.21 48.34 -22.05
C CYS A 21 -4.17 47.38 -20.86
N GLY A 22 -4.72 47.76 -19.71
CA GLY A 22 -4.74 46.95 -18.49
C GLY A 22 -3.38 46.73 -17.83
N ASN A 23 -2.29 47.28 -18.38
CA ASN A 23 -0.96 47.14 -17.79
C ASN A 23 -0.91 47.86 -16.44
N THR A 24 -0.25 47.26 -15.45
CA THR A 24 -0.04 47.93 -14.17
C THR A 24 0.84 49.15 -14.38
N LEU A 25 0.33 50.30 -13.97
CA LEU A 25 1.10 51.53 -13.93
C LEU A 25 1.73 51.52 -12.55
N GLY A 26 2.97 51.07 -12.48
CA GLY A 26 3.74 51.03 -11.25
C GLY A 26 4.03 52.43 -10.74
N THR A 27 3.04 53.08 -10.14
CA THR A 27 3.19 54.18 -9.19
C THR A 27 2.96 53.69 -7.77
N GLY A 28 3.06 52.37 -7.54
CA GLY A 28 2.98 51.75 -6.23
C GLY A 28 4.25 52.00 -5.43
N MET A 29 4.57 53.26 -5.11
CA MET A 29 5.50 53.54 -4.03
C MET A 29 4.93 52.89 -2.76
N ARG A 30 5.58 51.83 -2.31
CA ARG A 30 5.27 51.23 -1.02
C ARG A 30 6.11 51.91 0.03
N HIS A 31 5.62 51.95 1.26
CA HIS A 31 6.42 52.45 2.38
C HIS A 31 7.13 51.26 3.01
N CYS A 32 8.41 51.43 3.33
CA CYS A 32 9.16 50.42 4.06
C CYS A 32 8.51 50.22 5.44
N VAL A 33 8.13 48.99 5.81
CA VAL A 33 7.51 48.70 7.11
C VAL A 33 8.45 48.95 8.29
N SER A 34 9.76 48.97 8.06
CA SER A 34 10.77 49.16 9.10
C SER A 34 11.11 50.63 9.33
N CYS A 35 11.17 51.46 8.28
CA CYS A 35 11.60 52.86 8.40
C CYS A 35 10.57 53.91 7.94
N GLY A 36 9.45 53.49 7.37
CA GLY A 36 8.36 54.37 6.93
C GLY A 36 8.67 55.22 5.70
N ARG A 37 9.84 55.09 5.06
CA ARG A 37 10.17 55.84 3.83
C ARG A 37 9.49 55.22 2.62
N SER A 38 9.09 56.04 1.66
CA SER A 38 8.65 55.58 0.34
C SER A 38 9.81 54.93 -0.40
N ILE A 39 9.56 53.74 -0.92
CA ILE A 39 10.48 52.92 -1.69
C ILE A 39 9.77 52.42 -2.95
N ASP A 40 10.55 52.12 -3.98
CA ASP A 40 10.02 51.52 -5.20
C ASP A 40 9.47 50.11 -4.89
N TRP A 41 8.50 49.66 -5.68
CA TRP A 41 7.93 48.32 -5.55
C TRP A 41 8.96 47.24 -5.92
N ASN A 42 9.94 47.57 -6.78
CA ASN A 42 10.95 46.64 -7.28
C ASN A 42 12.23 46.51 -6.43
N VAL A 43 12.37 47.28 -5.33
CA VAL A 43 13.54 47.14 -4.44
C VAL A 43 13.33 46.03 -3.42
N ASN A 44 14.22 45.05 -3.51
CA ASN A 44 14.25 43.89 -2.60
C ASN A 44 14.83 44.26 -1.24
N VAL A 45 15.71 45.27 -1.17
CA VAL A 45 16.32 45.76 0.07
C VAL A 45 16.12 47.26 0.15
N CYS A 46 15.63 47.75 1.29
CA CYS A 46 15.45 49.18 1.51
C CYS A 46 16.80 49.92 1.52
N PRO A 47 17.02 50.94 0.67
CA PRO A 47 18.30 51.68 0.62
C PRO A 47 18.55 52.57 1.85
N TYR A 48 17.50 52.87 2.64
CA TYR A 48 17.61 53.78 3.79
C TYR A 48 17.86 53.07 5.12
N CYS A 49 17.30 51.86 5.30
CA CYS A 49 17.43 51.11 6.56
C CYS A 49 18.00 49.69 6.40
N GLY A 50 18.21 49.23 5.17
CA GLY A 50 18.73 47.88 4.90
C GLY A 50 17.73 46.75 5.11
N HIS A 51 16.44 47.04 5.35
CA HIS A 51 15.43 46.01 5.53
C HIS A 51 15.22 45.20 4.25
N ASP A 52 15.48 43.89 4.32
CA ASP A 52 15.36 42.94 3.22
C ASP A 52 13.93 42.37 3.16
N PHE A 53 13.31 42.50 1.98
CA PHE A 53 11.98 42.01 1.63
C PHE A 53 12.02 40.73 0.79
N ARG A 54 13.20 40.14 0.59
CA ARG A 54 13.31 38.82 -0.03
C ARG A 54 12.55 37.82 0.83
N ILE A 55 11.65 37.10 0.18
CA ILE A 55 10.92 36.01 0.78
C ILE A 55 11.96 34.94 1.11
N VAL A 56 12.36 34.86 2.39
CA VAL A 56 13.04 33.67 2.88
C VAL A 56 12.00 32.57 2.74
N LEU A 57 12.18 31.68 1.75
CA LEU A 57 11.39 30.47 1.63
C LEU A 57 11.48 29.79 2.98
N GLN A 58 10.39 29.90 3.75
CA GLN A 58 10.36 29.34 5.08
C GLN A 58 10.43 27.84 4.92
N ASP A 59 11.50 27.27 5.45
CA ASP A 59 11.80 25.85 5.42
C ASP A 59 10.53 25.08 5.79
N VAL A 60 10.07 24.24 4.85
CA VAL A 60 8.95 23.32 5.06
C VAL A 60 9.17 22.66 6.41
N ALA A 61 8.24 22.94 7.33
CA ALA A 61 8.35 22.54 8.72
C ALA A 61 8.80 21.08 8.80
N LYS A 62 9.99 20.85 9.36
CA LYS A 62 10.43 19.52 9.79
C LYS A 62 9.37 19.01 10.75
N MET A 63 8.48 18.16 10.25
CA MET A 63 7.56 17.41 11.10
C MET A 63 8.42 16.43 11.89
N THR A 64 8.86 16.85 13.07
CA THR A 64 9.57 15.97 14.00
C THR A 64 8.59 14.87 14.37
N MET A 65 8.91 13.64 13.98
CA MET A 65 7.97 12.54 14.17
C MET A 65 7.94 12.19 15.65
N SER A 66 6.82 12.49 16.30
CA SER A 66 6.54 12.03 17.67
C SER A 66 6.79 10.53 17.78
N THR A 67 7.39 10.11 18.90
CA THR A 67 7.69 8.71 19.20
C THR A 67 6.46 7.81 19.01
N GLY A 68 5.26 8.31 19.36
CA GLY A 68 4.01 7.57 19.16
C GLY A 68 3.70 7.28 17.69
N ILE A 69 3.94 8.23 16.79
CA ILE A 69 3.78 8.01 15.35
C ILE A 69 4.77 6.95 14.85
N LYS A 70 6.02 6.98 15.32
CA LYS A 70 7.05 6.01 14.91
C LYS A 70 6.62 4.58 15.26
N VAL A 71 6.13 4.40 16.48
CA VAL A 71 5.61 3.10 16.95
C VAL A 71 4.37 2.68 16.15
N LEU A 72 3.44 3.59 15.90
CA LEU A 72 2.24 3.30 15.12
C LEU A 72 2.57 2.86 13.70
N LEU A 73 3.53 3.53 13.04
CA LEU A 73 4.01 3.16 11.71
C LEU A 73 4.64 1.76 11.68
N TYR A 74 5.38 1.37 12.73
CA TYR A 74 5.91 0.01 12.85
C TYR A 74 4.81 -1.04 13.03
N ILE A 75 3.77 -0.75 13.81
CA ILE A 75 2.63 -1.66 13.98
C ILE A 75 1.89 -1.85 12.64
N VAL A 76 1.63 -0.76 11.91
CA VAL A 76 0.98 -0.82 10.59
C VAL A 76 1.84 -1.60 9.58
N SER A 77 3.16 -1.44 9.63
CA SER A 77 4.11 -2.18 8.79
C SER A 77 4.06 -3.70 9.03
N ILE A 78 3.83 -4.13 10.27
CA ILE A 78 3.70 -5.55 10.61
C ILE A 78 2.38 -6.14 10.13
N LEU A 79 1.26 -5.40 10.24
CA LEU A 79 -0.05 -5.87 9.78
C LEU A 79 -0.15 -5.95 8.25
N ILE A 80 0.49 -5.02 7.53
CA ILE A 80 0.44 -4.93 6.08
C ILE A 80 1.87 -4.80 5.55
N PRO A 81 2.57 -5.92 5.28
CA PRO A 81 3.99 -5.90 4.91
C PRO A 81 4.29 -5.03 3.68
N ILE A 82 3.34 -5.00 2.73
CA ILE A 82 3.43 -4.18 1.51
C ILE A 82 3.42 -2.69 1.85
N ALA A 83 2.56 -2.24 2.77
CA ALA A 83 2.52 -0.86 3.21
C ALA A 83 3.82 -0.48 3.95
N GLY A 84 4.36 -1.39 4.74
CA GLY A 84 5.64 -1.25 5.42
C GLY A 84 6.81 -0.95 4.48
N ILE A 85 6.92 -1.71 3.39
CA ILE A 85 7.97 -1.52 2.38
C ILE A 85 7.81 -0.16 1.67
N ILE A 86 6.59 0.20 1.25
CA ILE A 86 6.32 1.47 0.56
C ILE A 86 6.68 2.67 1.44
N ILE A 87 6.19 2.69 2.69
CA ILE A 87 6.47 3.77 3.64
C ILE A 87 7.97 3.84 3.94
N GLY A 88 8.63 2.69 4.12
CA GLY A 88 10.06 2.62 4.37
C GLY A 88 10.91 3.21 3.22
N VAL A 89 10.53 2.95 1.97
CA VAL A 89 11.23 3.51 0.78
C VAL A 89 11.03 5.04 0.72
N VAL A 90 9.81 5.52 0.96
CA VAL A 90 9.55 6.98 1.00
C VAL A 90 10.38 7.67 2.08
N PHE A 91 10.48 7.07 3.27
CA PHE A 91 11.29 7.62 4.37
C PHE A 91 12.81 7.53 4.11
N LEU A 92 13.28 6.62 3.25
CA LEU A 92 14.68 6.55 2.82
C LEU A 92 15.04 7.62 1.78
N LEU A 93 14.05 8.05 0.99
CA LEU A 93 14.22 9.08 -0.04
C LEU A 93 14.29 10.50 0.55
N ARG A 94 13.87 10.71 1.80
CA ARG A 94 14.03 11.99 2.50
C ARG A 94 15.46 12.17 2.97
N ASP A 95 16.01 13.38 2.88
CA ASP A 95 17.42 13.66 3.19
C ASP A 95 17.77 13.65 4.69
N ASP A 96 16.77 13.62 5.57
CA ASP A 96 16.97 13.65 7.00
C ASP A 96 17.54 12.33 7.57
N PRO A 97 18.67 12.37 8.30
CA PRO A 97 19.32 11.16 8.81
C PRO A 97 18.49 10.40 9.85
N GLU A 98 17.61 11.09 10.58
CA GLU A 98 16.71 10.47 11.55
C GLU A 98 15.60 9.66 10.86
N GLU A 99 15.04 10.20 9.78
CA GLU A 99 14.02 9.55 8.97
C GLU A 99 14.58 8.35 8.19
N LYS A 100 15.82 8.46 7.69
CA LYS A 100 16.54 7.33 7.07
C LYS A 100 16.75 6.17 8.05
N ARG A 101 16.99 6.45 9.34
CA ARG A 101 17.13 5.41 10.36
C ARG A 101 15.80 4.68 10.59
N VAL A 102 14.70 5.42 10.73
CA VAL A 102 13.36 4.84 10.87
C VAL A 102 12.97 4.05 9.62
N GLY A 103 13.23 4.60 8.42
CA GLY A 103 13.00 3.93 7.14
C GLY A 103 13.76 2.61 7.02
N LYS A 104 15.07 2.59 7.35
CA LYS A 104 15.87 1.35 7.37
C LYS A 104 15.27 0.30 8.31
N ILE A 105 14.92 0.68 9.55
CA ILE A 105 14.35 -0.25 10.52
C ILE A 105 12.99 -0.78 10.03
N CYS A 106 12.14 0.09 9.48
CA CYS A 106 10.83 -0.29 8.97
C CYS A 106 10.93 -1.29 7.81
N ILE A 107 11.84 -1.06 6.85
CA ILE A 107 12.08 -2.00 5.74
C ILE A 107 12.63 -3.33 6.25
N ILE A 108 13.60 -3.31 7.16
CA ILE A 108 14.18 -4.54 7.72
C ILE A 108 13.10 -5.35 8.42
N LEU A 109 12.28 -4.72 9.26
CA LEU A 109 11.17 -5.38 9.95
C LEU A 109 10.15 -5.96 8.95
N GLY A 110 9.76 -5.19 7.92
CA GLY A 110 8.82 -5.65 6.89
C GLY A 110 9.34 -6.84 6.09
N ILE A 111 10.61 -6.82 5.67
CA ILE A 111 11.24 -7.93 4.93
C ILE A 111 11.34 -9.17 5.82
N VAL A 112 11.81 -9.03 7.05
CA VAL A 112 11.95 -10.16 7.99
C VAL A 112 10.60 -10.80 8.28
N MET A 113 9.55 -10.00 8.54
CA MET A 113 8.20 -10.54 8.79
C MET A 113 7.59 -11.20 7.55
N THR A 114 7.87 -10.66 6.35
CA THR A 114 7.44 -11.29 5.09
C THR A 114 8.13 -12.63 4.88
N LEU A 115 9.44 -12.71 5.09
CA LEU A 115 10.18 -13.97 4.97
C LEU A 115 9.75 -15.00 6.01
N LEU A 116 9.47 -14.57 7.24
CA LEU A 116 9.01 -15.45 8.30
C LEU A 116 7.62 -16.02 8.00
N THR A 117 6.68 -15.17 7.57
CA THR A 117 5.31 -15.60 7.22
C THR A 117 5.27 -16.50 5.99
N VAL A 118 6.02 -16.16 4.93
CA VAL A 118 6.13 -16.99 3.72
C VAL A 118 6.87 -18.30 4.02
N GLY A 119 7.95 -18.27 4.80
CA GLY A 119 8.68 -19.47 5.19
C GLY A 119 7.83 -20.42 6.04
N LEU A 120 7.08 -19.87 7.00
CA LEU A 120 6.17 -20.66 7.84
C LEU A 120 5.00 -21.21 7.03
N SER A 121 4.45 -20.46 6.08
CA SER A 121 3.35 -20.92 5.23
C SER A 121 3.81 -22.02 4.25
N LEU A 122 5.01 -21.91 3.69
CA LEU A 122 5.60 -22.97 2.87
C LEU A 122 5.89 -24.24 3.70
N LEU A 123 6.42 -24.08 4.91
CA LEU A 123 6.62 -25.20 5.83
C LEU A 123 5.29 -25.84 6.19
N PHE A 124 4.26 -25.05 6.51
CA PHE A 124 2.91 -25.52 6.80
C PHE A 124 2.34 -26.35 5.63
N VAL A 125 2.48 -25.86 4.40
CA VAL A 125 2.07 -26.58 3.18
C VAL A 125 2.86 -27.87 3.00
N MET A 126 4.17 -27.88 3.26
CA MET A 126 4.99 -29.09 3.15
C MET A 126 4.68 -30.12 4.25
N VAL A 127 4.33 -29.67 5.47
CA VAL A 127 4.10 -30.55 6.62
C VAL A 127 2.67 -31.07 6.68
N LEU A 128 1.68 -30.22 6.41
CA LEU A 128 0.27 -30.60 6.49
C LEU A 128 -0.33 -30.97 5.14
N GLY A 129 0.40 -30.74 4.05
CA GLY A 129 -0.14 -30.84 2.69
C GLY A 129 -1.22 -29.81 2.47
N PHE A 130 -1.46 -29.40 1.22
CA PHE A 130 -2.80 -28.93 0.92
C PHE A 130 -3.72 -30.12 1.17
N GLY A 131 -4.47 -30.10 2.27
CA GLY A 131 -5.59 -31.00 2.46
C GLY A 131 -6.58 -30.72 1.34
N THR A 132 -6.37 -31.34 0.17
CA THR A 132 -7.47 -31.62 -0.74
C THR A 132 -8.53 -32.27 0.11
N PRO A 133 -9.79 -31.79 0.11
CA PRO A 133 -10.87 -32.53 0.74
C PRO A 133 -10.72 -33.97 0.28
N GLY A 134 -10.48 -34.87 1.22
CA GLY A 134 -10.26 -36.28 0.91
C GLY A 134 -11.48 -36.73 0.13
N ASP A 135 -11.32 -36.91 -1.17
CA ASP A 135 -12.21 -37.75 -1.92
C ASP A 135 -12.08 -39.11 -1.26
N ASN A 136 -13.07 -39.43 -0.41
CA ASN A 136 -13.31 -40.77 0.09
C ASN A 136 -13.70 -41.65 -1.11
N MET A 137 -12.80 -41.82 -2.08
CA MET A 137 -12.94 -42.82 -3.12
C MET A 137 -12.78 -44.17 -2.44
N THR A 138 -13.91 -44.72 -2.03
CA THR A 138 -14.08 -46.15 -1.83
C THR A 138 -13.53 -46.86 -3.07
N PRO A 139 -12.58 -47.81 -2.92
CA PRO A 139 -12.07 -48.56 -4.06
C PRO A 139 -13.21 -49.40 -4.64
N THR A 140 -13.89 -48.86 -5.64
CA THR A 140 -14.95 -49.57 -6.37
C THR A 140 -14.27 -50.48 -7.36
N THR A 141 -13.99 -51.72 -6.95
CA THR A 141 -13.56 -52.75 -7.88
C THR A 141 -14.79 -53.32 -8.57
N THR A 142 -14.91 -53.11 -9.88
CA THR A 142 -15.94 -53.72 -10.70
C THR A 142 -15.57 -55.17 -10.98
N LEU A 143 -16.20 -56.10 -10.27
CA LEU A 143 -16.09 -57.54 -10.55
C LEU A 143 -16.97 -57.88 -11.75
N SER A 144 -16.37 -58.38 -12.83
CA SER A 144 -17.06 -58.85 -14.03
C SER A 144 -17.69 -60.23 -13.82
N ASP A 145 -18.96 -60.38 -14.20
CA ASP A 145 -19.76 -61.60 -14.13
C ASP A 145 -19.18 -62.76 -14.99
N ILE A 146 -19.22 -63.97 -14.45
CA ILE A 146 -19.12 -65.20 -15.24
C ILE A 146 -20.35 -66.03 -14.89
N ALA A 147 -21.35 -65.98 -15.76
CA ALA A 147 -22.57 -66.76 -15.63
C ALA A 147 -22.24 -68.26 -15.63
N ILE A 148 -22.60 -68.95 -14.55
CA ILE A 148 -22.71 -70.41 -14.51
C ILE A 148 -24.17 -70.76 -14.21
N THR A 149 -24.63 -71.80 -14.90
CA THR A 149 -26.03 -72.08 -15.29
C THR A 149 -27.04 -72.28 -14.16
N ASP A 150 -26.68 -72.17 -12.88
CA ASP A 150 -27.63 -72.23 -11.75
C ASP A 150 -27.13 -71.50 -10.47
N GLY A 151 -26.27 -70.49 -10.58
CA GLY A 151 -25.91 -69.64 -9.43
C GLY A 151 -24.65 -68.79 -9.60
N TYR A 152 -24.53 -67.72 -8.81
CA TYR A 152 -23.36 -66.83 -8.82
C TYR A 152 -22.31 -67.33 -7.82
N ARG A 153 -21.04 -67.44 -8.24
CA ARG A 153 -19.91 -67.75 -7.35
C ARG A 153 -19.00 -66.53 -7.21
N PHE A 154 -19.04 -65.89 -6.04
CA PHE A 154 -18.11 -64.82 -5.67
C PHE A 154 -16.85 -65.43 -5.05
N ASN A 155 -15.67 -65.09 -5.57
CA ASN A 155 -14.40 -65.56 -5.03
C ASN A 155 -13.69 -64.38 -4.35
N PHE A 156 -13.73 -64.35 -3.01
CA PHE A 156 -13.03 -63.34 -2.24
C PHE A 156 -11.58 -63.80 -2.02
N VAL A 157 -10.61 -62.97 -2.42
CA VAL A 157 -9.19 -63.20 -2.09
C VAL A 157 -9.01 -63.03 -0.58
N SER A 158 -8.03 -63.74 0.00
CA SER A 158 -7.75 -63.75 1.45
C SER A 158 -7.76 -62.33 2.04
N ILE A 159 -8.74 -62.09 2.90
CA ILE A 159 -8.87 -60.88 3.70
C ILE A 159 -7.70 -60.89 4.70
N ASN A 160 -6.81 -59.89 4.62
CA ASN A 160 -5.68 -59.78 5.54
C ASN A 160 -6.18 -59.44 6.96
N SER A 161 -5.32 -59.61 7.98
CA SER A 161 -5.67 -59.41 9.40
C SER A 161 -6.15 -58.00 9.78
N ASN A 162 -6.17 -57.06 8.83
CA ASN A 162 -6.54 -55.66 9.07
C ASN A 162 -7.99 -55.36 8.69
N VAL A 163 -8.72 -56.32 8.13
CA VAL A 163 -10.13 -56.16 7.79
C VAL A 163 -10.92 -57.20 8.55
N ALA A 164 -11.67 -56.75 9.55
CA ALA A 164 -12.55 -57.62 10.31
C ALA A 164 -13.79 -57.96 9.46
N TRP A 165 -14.38 -59.14 9.68
CA TRP A 165 -15.64 -59.52 9.02
C TRP A 165 -16.80 -58.57 9.36
N SER A 166 -16.69 -57.80 10.45
CA SER A 166 -17.62 -56.72 10.79
C SER A 166 -17.61 -55.55 9.80
N ASP A 167 -16.53 -55.40 9.02
CA ASP A 167 -16.30 -54.24 8.16
C ASP A 167 -16.67 -54.54 6.69
N VAL A 168 -17.16 -55.76 6.42
CA VAL A 168 -17.56 -56.22 5.09
C VAL A 168 -19.08 -56.25 5.03
N SER A 169 -19.68 -55.35 4.23
CA SER A 169 -21.10 -55.39 3.89
C SER A 169 -21.28 -55.68 2.40
N ILE A 170 -22.19 -56.60 2.09
CA ILE A 170 -22.56 -56.94 0.71
C ILE A 170 -23.95 -56.36 0.49
N VAL A 171 -24.03 -55.24 -0.23
CA VAL A 171 -25.32 -54.63 -0.59
C VAL A 171 -25.72 -55.14 -1.97
N VAL A 172 -26.84 -55.85 -2.04
CA VAL A 172 -27.42 -56.28 -3.31
C VAL A 172 -28.53 -55.30 -3.68
N THR A 173 -28.34 -54.60 -4.79
CA THR A 173 -29.31 -53.62 -5.30
C THR A 173 -29.90 -54.16 -6.59
N ASP A 174 -31.22 -54.38 -6.59
CA ASP A 174 -31.99 -54.54 -7.83
C ASP A 174 -32.45 -53.15 -8.30
N ALA A 175 -32.79 -52.99 -9.59
CA ALA A 175 -33.13 -51.74 -10.24
C ALA A 175 -34.32 -50.98 -9.59
N GLN A 176 -35.01 -51.59 -8.62
CA GLN A 176 -36.14 -50.99 -7.93
C GLN A 176 -36.02 -50.96 -6.41
N ASN A 177 -35.10 -51.69 -5.75
CA ASN A 177 -34.86 -51.61 -4.29
C ASN A 177 -33.49 -52.20 -3.89
N SER A 178 -32.84 -51.58 -2.90
CA SER A 178 -31.63 -52.10 -2.23
C SER A 178 -32.01 -52.89 -0.98
N VAL A 179 -31.53 -54.13 -0.84
CA VAL A 179 -31.62 -54.90 0.41
C VAL A 179 -30.22 -55.00 1.02
N SER A 180 -30.10 -54.51 2.25
CA SER A 180 -28.86 -54.48 3.06
C SER A 180 -28.64 -55.78 3.81
#